data_AF-A0A024TCX8-F1
#
_entry.id   AF-A0A024TCX8-F1
#
_cell.length_a   1.000
_cell.length_b   1.000
_cell.length_c   1.000
_cell.angle_alpha   90.00
_cell.angle_beta   90.00
_cell.angle_gamma   90.00
#
_symmetry.space_group_name_H-M   'P 1'
#
loop_
_entity.id
_entity.type
_entity.pdbx_description
1 polymer ?
#
loop_
_entity_poly.entity_id
_entity_poly.type
_entity_poly.pdbx_seq_one_letter_code
_entity_poly.pdbx_strand_id
1 'polypeptide(L)'
;MAKYIDQPASKFTMSNLHRSGQRFKNFPSALYAVDVTFQPTFAPAGGFAEKKRFFSKKHGQYGLKVEASVLPNGLAIHVSPAVPGSVADISICESMEDFHKAQLTKADDDVAMEDGGPLSQEYPRTWAVLADKGYQGLHRHLRAITPAKRPPGGLLSVEEMANNDKIASDRLSIIVVYSNSQRTAIPSTGGLIDLFSFLLRQEVSTIPATSSYGRWSSGIQARESPMSTVWLSTLGDTAYL
;
A
#
# COMPACT_ATOMS: atom_id res chain seq x y z
N MET A 1 -10.52 -16.51 7.15
CA MET A 1 -9.18 -17.08 7.42
C MET A 1 -8.26 -16.65 6.29
N ALA A 2 -7.60 -15.48 6.42
CA ALA A 2 -6.63 -15.03 5.44
C ALA A 2 -5.37 -15.89 5.61
N LYS A 3 -5.04 -16.68 4.60
CA LYS A 3 -3.78 -17.45 4.57
C LYS A 3 -2.64 -16.45 4.38
N TYR A 4 -1.98 -16.08 5.47
CA TYR A 4 -0.61 -15.61 5.39
C TYR A 4 0.19 -16.77 4.84
N ILE A 5 0.64 -16.67 3.60
CA ILE A 5 1.53 -17.67 3.05
C ILE A 5 2.93 -17.07 3.10
N ASP A 6 3.74 -17.54 4.04
CA ASP A 6 5.19 -17.56 3.92
C ASP A 6 5.58 -18.42 2.72
N GLN A 7 5.26 -17.93 1.52
CA GLN A 7 5.76 -18.51 0.29
C GLN A 7 7.08 -17.78 0.05
N PRO A 8 8.22 -18.49 0.14
CA PRO A 8 9.51 -17.86 -0.05
C PRO A 8 9.51 -17.10 -1.38
N ALA A 9 10.26 -16.00 -1.44
CA ALA A 9 10.43 -15.17 -2.63
C ALA A 9 10.70 -15.98 -3.93
N SER A 10 11.19 -17.21 -3.80
CA SER A 10 11.31 -18.20 -4.87
C SER A 10 10.01 -18.54 -5.61
N LYS A 11 8.83 -18.33 -5.03
CA LYS A 11 7.56 -18.62 -5.72
C LYS A 11 7.12 -17.52 -6.67
N PHE A 12 7.49 -16.26 -6.44
CA PHE A 12 7.02 -15.12 -7.23
C PHE A 12 8.15 -14.39 -7.95
N THR A 13 9.10 -15.15 -8.50
CA THR A 13 10.11 -14.64 -9.44
C THR A 13 9.46 -14.19 -10.75
N MET A 14 10.14 -13.33 -11.50
CA MET A 14 9.64 -12.87 -12.79
C MET A 14 9.45 -14.02 -13.77
N SER A 15 10.35 -15.01 -13.78
CA SER A 15 10.18 -16.26 -14.55
C SER A 15 8.86 -16.97 -14.26
N ASN A 16 8.45 -17.07 -13.00
CA ASN A 16 7.20 -17.73 -12.63
C ASN A 16 5.98 -16.92 -13.06
N LEU A 17 6.01 -15.59 -12.90
CA LEU A 17 4.95 -14.71 -13.39
C LEU A 17 4.86 -14.75 -14.92
N HIS A 18 6.00 -14.82 -15.61
CA HIS A 18 6.06 -14.94 -17.06
C HIS A 18 5.44 -16.26 -17.53
N ARG A 19 5.86 -17.39 -16.96
CA ARG A 19 5.36 -18.73 -17.32
C ARG A 19 3.86 -18.91 -17.04
N SER A 20 3.36 -18.28 -15.99
CA SER A 20 1.93 -18.32 -15.61
C SER A 20 1.07 -17.27 -16.33
N GLY A 21 1.66 -16.38 -17.14
CA GLY A 21 0.94 -15.30 -17.80
C GLY A 21 0.42 -14.21 -16.85
N GLN A 22 1.00 -14.08 -15.65
CA GLN A 22 0.58 -13.17 -14.58
C GLN A 22 1.48 -11.94 -14.45
N ARG A 23 2.03 -11.43 -15.57
CA ARG A 23 2.76 -10.16 -15.58
C ARG A 23 1.80 -8.99 -15.77
N PHE A 24 2.25 -7.79 -15.42
CA PHE A 24 1.56 -6.57 -15.82
C PHE A 24 1.44 -6.48 -17.34
N LYS A 25 0.29 -5.99 -17.81
CA LYS A 25 -0.04 -5.95 -19.23
C LYS A 25 0.81 -4.92 -19.96
N ASN A 26 0.97 -3.73 -19.37
CA ASN A 26 1.65 -2.61 -20.02
C ASN A 26 3.12 -2.51 -19.59
N PHE A 27 3.45 -2.95 -18.37
CA PHE A 27 4.83 -2.91 -17.84
C PHE A 27 5.34 -4.28 -17.41
N PRO A 28 5.62 -5.20 -18.36
CA PRO A 28 6.04 -6.57 -18.06
C PRO A 28 7.41 -6.68 -17.35
N SER A 29 8.19 -5.59 -17.30
CA SER A 29 9.43 -5.48 -16.54
C SER A 29 9.22 -5.20 -15.05
N ALA A 30 8.01 -4.79 -14.66
CA ALA A 30 7.68 -4.54 -13.26
C ALA A 30 7.27 -5.82 -12.54
N LEU A 31 7.90 -6.10 -11.40
CA LEU A 31 7.64 -7.31 -10.62
C LEU A 31 6.36 -7.17 -9.78
N TYR A 32 6.19 -6.02 -9.14
CA TYR A 32 5.03 -5.69 -8.31
C TYR A 32 4.76 -4.18 -8.34
N ALA A 33 3.60 -3.78 -7.82
CA ALA A 33 3.29 -2.39 -7.53
C ALA A 33 3.38 -2.11 -6.03
N VAL A 34 3.79 -0.90 -5.68
CA VAL A 34 3.80 -0.38 -4.31
C VAL A 34 2.79 0.74 -4.16
N ASP A 35 2.06 0.73 -3.04
CA ASP A 35 1.19 1.83 -2.67
C ASP A 35 1.06 1.95 -1.15
N VAL A 36 0.75 3.16 -0.69
CA VAL A 36 0.49 3.42 0.73
C VAL A 36 -1.00 3.66 0.91
N THR A 37 -1.59 2.85 1.78
CA THR A 37 -2.99 3.00 2.15
C THR A 37 -3.11 3.78 3.45
N PHE A 38 -3.94 4.83 3.44
CA PHE A 38 -4.34 5.55 4.65
C PHE A 38 -5.56 4.88 5.28
N GLN A 39 -5.47 4.61 6.58
CA GLN A 39 -6.56 4.06 7.37
C GLN A 39 -6.98 5.11 8.40
N PRO A 40 -8.21 5.66 8.30
CA PRO A 40 -8.68 6.64 9.26
C PRO A 40 -8.86 6.01 10.64
N THR A 41 -8.51 6.76 11.68
CA THR A 41 -8.71 6.36 13.07
C THR A 41 -9.45 7.45 13.82
N PHE A 42 -9.94 7.13 15.02
CA PHE A 42 -10.31 8.18 15.97
C PHE A 42 -9.10 9.05 16.29
N ALA A 43 -9.37 10.27 16.76
CA ALA A 43 -8.32 11.13 17.27
C ALA A 43 -7.62 10.41 18.44
N PRO A 44 -6.30 10.21 18.40
CA PRO A 44 -5.61 9.51 19.47
C PRO A 44 -5.71 10.32 20.76
N ALA A 45 -5.66 9.65 21.92
CA ALA A 45 -5.53 10.34 23.20
C ALA A 45 -4.18 11.08 23.27
N GLY A 46 -4.10 12.14 24.08
CA GLY A 46 -2.87 12.90 24.28
C GLY A 46 -2.96 14.38 23.89
N GLY A 47 -1.82 15.05 24.00
CA GLY A 47 -1.66 16.46 23.67
C GLY A 47 -1.74 16.74 22.17
N PHE A 48 -1.90 18.00 21.80
CA PHE A 48 -1.97 18.41 20.39
C PHE A 48 -0.73 17.98 19.59
N ALA A 49 0.47 18.08 20.18
CA ALA A 49 1.73 17.70 19.53
C ALA A 49 1.81 16.19 19.21
N GLU A 50 1.24 15.34 20.06
CA GLU A 50 1.20 13.89 19.86
C GLU A 50 0.18 13.53 18.78
N LYS A 51 -1.03 14.11 18.87
CA LYS A 51 -2.10 13.94 17.89
C LYS A 51 -1.70 14.36 16.48
N LYS A 52 -0.98 15.48 16.35
CA LYS A 52 -0.56 16.05 15.06
C LYS A 52 0.24 15.06 14.20
N ARG A 53 0.97 14.13 14.80
CA ARG A 53 1.74 13.08 14.09
C ARG A 53 0.84 12.11 13.32
N PHE A 54 -0.39 11.92 13.78
CA PHE A 54 -1.34 11.02 13.12
C PHE A 54 -2.23 11.76 12.11
N PHE A 55 -2.16 13.09 12.06
CA PHE A 55 -3.00 13.88 11.16
C PHE A 55 -2.45 13.89 9.74
N SER A 56 -3.20 13.30 8.82
CA SER A 56 -2.91 13.38 7.39
C SER A 56 -3.47 14.67 6.81
N LYS A 57 -2.60 15.57 6.37
CA LYS A 57 -3.01 16.83 5.69
C LYS A 57 -3.80 16.56 4.41
N LYS A 58 -3.46 15.49 3.67
CA LYS A 58 -4.11 15.10 2.42
C LYS A 58 -5.57 14.70 2.64
N HIS A 59 -5.86 14.01 3.74
CA HIS A 59 -7.19 13.46 4.03
C HIS A 59 -7.98 14.28 5.07
N GLY A 60 -7.34 15.22 5.76
CA GLY A 60 -7.99 16.02 6.81
C GLY A 60 -8.41 15.21 8.04
N GLN A 61 -7.82 14.03 8.23
CA GLN A 61 -8.22 13.05 9.25
C GLN A 61 -7.00 12.51 10.00
N TYR A 62 -7.22 12.05 11.22
CA TYR A 62 -6.24 11.23 11.94
C TYR A 62 -6.26 9.81 11.38
N GLY A 63 -5.09 9.19 11.32
CA GLY A 63 -5.00 7.82 10.88
C GLY A 63 -3.59 7.28 10.86
N LEU A 64 -3.50 6.06 10.34
CA LEU A 64 -2.27 5.34 10.10
C LEU A 64 -2.07 5.14 8.61
N LYS A 65 -0.82 4.91 8.23
CA LYS A 65 -0.43 4.55 6.88
C LYS A 65 0.31 3.23 6.90
N VAL A 66 0.05 2.42 5.89
CA VAL A 66 0.71 1.14 5.67
C VAL A 66 1.07 1.07 4.20
N GLU A 67 2.32 0.76 3.91
CA GLU A 67 2.74 0.40 2.56
C GLU A 67 2.40 -1.06 2.29
N ALA A 68 1.88 -1.34 1.10
CA ALA A 68 1.73 -2.68 0.58
C ALA A 68 2.48 -2.82 -0.75
N SER A 69 3.24 -3.90 -0.88
CA SER A 69 3.80 -4.36 -2.14
C SER A 69 2.98 -5.55 -2.66
N VAL A 70 2.45 -5.44 -3.87
CA VAL A 70 1.45 -6.37 -4.40
C VAL A 70 1.77 -6.76 -5.83
N LEU A 71 1.72 -8.06 -6.10
CA LEU A 71 1.97 -8.66 -7.40
C LEU A 71 0.83 -8.40 -8.40
N PRO A 72 1.06 -8.59 -9.72
CA PRO A 72 0.01 -8.42 -10.74
C PRO A 72 -1.18 -9.39 -10.56
N ASN A 73 -0.98 -10.50 -9.85
CA ASN A 73 -2.05 -11.45 -9.51
C ASN A 73 -2.88 -11.04 -8.28
N GLY A 74 -2.62 -9.86 -7.70
CA GLY A 74 -3.33 -9.31 -6.55
C GLY A 74 -2.85 -9.83 -5.18
N LEU A 75 -1.81 -10.66 -5.13
CA LEU A 75 -1.24 -11.14 -3.86
C LEU A 75 -0.27 -10.11 -3.28
N ALA A 76 -0.48 -9.74 -2.02
CA ALA A 76 0.47 -8.92 -1.27
C ALA A 76 1.67 -9.78 -0.86
N ILE A 77 2.88 -9.32 -1.20
CA ILE A 77 4.15 -9.96 -0.84
C ILE A 77 4.79 -9.32 0.39
N HIS A 78 4.40 -8.09 0.70
CA HIS A 78 4.89 -7.36 1.86
C HIS A 78 3.89 -6.28 2.27
N VAL A 79 3.82 -6.08 3.58
CA VAL A 79 3.03 -5.04 4.23
C VAL A 79 3.93 -4.43 5.29
N SER A 80 4.16 -3.12 5.23
CA SER A 80 4.99 -2.45 6.23
C SER A 80 4.31 -2.40 7.59
N PRO A 81 5.07 -2.17 8.67
CA PRO A 81 4.51 -1.68 9.92
C PRO A 81 3.62 -0.45 9.72
N ALA A 82 2.64 -0.29 10.60
CA ALA A 82 1.76 0.88 10.56
C ALA A 82 2.49 2.13 11.08
N VAL A 83 2.50 3.20 10.28
CA VAL A 83 3.14 4.47 10.64
C VAL A 83 2.11 5.59 10.79
N PRO A 84 2.45 6.69 11.50
CA PRO A 84 1.53 7.81 11.66
C PRO A 84 1.12 8.47 10.34
N GLY A 85 -0.15 8.89 10.24
CA GLY A 85 -0.73 9.46 9.03
C GLY A 85 -0.07 10.73 8.48
N SER A 86 0.74 11.43 9.28
CA SER A 86 1.49 12.60 8.80
C SER A 86 2.73 12.24 7.97
N VAL A 87 3.21 11.00 8.04
CA VAL A 87 4.42 10.55 7.32
C VAL A 87 4.13 10.57 5.81
N ALA A 88 5.11 11.05 5.02
CA ALA A 88 4.99 11.09 3.58
C ALA A 88 5.14 9.67 2.99
N ASP A 89 4.34 9.35 1.97
CA ASP A 89 4.28 7.99 1.40
C ASP A 89 5.66 7.52 0.90
N ILE A 90 6.43 8.42 0.26
CA ILE A 90 7.79 8.13 -0.21
C ILE A 90 8.75 7.77 0.92
N SER A 91 8.64 8.42 2.09
CA SER A 91 9.52 8.14 3.23
C SER A 91 9.24 6.77 3.85
N ILE A 92 8.01 6.26 3.71
CA ILE A 92 7.67 4.88 4.11
C ILE A 92 8.41 3.90 3.20
N CYS A 93 8.33 4.11 1.88
CA CYS A 93 9.02 3.28 0.89
C CYS A 93 10.54 3.34 1.02
N GLU A 94 11.12 4.51 1.24
CA GLU A 94 12.55 4.68 1.51
C GLU A 94 12.99 3.92 2.76
N SER A 95 12.16 3.86 3.80
CA SER A 95 12.50 3.06 5.00
C SER A 95 12.48 1.55 4.75
N MET A 96 11.79 1.08 3.70
CA MET A 96 11.71 -0.33 3.29
C MET A 96 12.66 -0.66 2.11
N GLU A 97 13.64 0.22 1.83
CA GLU A 97 14.53 0.10 0.67
C GLU A 97 15.25 -1.25 0.59
N ASP A 98 15.73 -1.79 1.72
CA ASP A 98 16.45 -3.06 1.77
C ASP A 98 15.57 -4.24 1.31
N PHE A 99 14.30 -4.23 1.72
CA PHE A 99 13.32 -5.23 1.26
C PHE A 99 13.12 -5.12 -0.25
N HIS A 100 12.91 -3.91 -0.76
CA HIS A 100 12.70 -3.69 -2.19
C HIS A 100 13.92 -4.08 -3.02
N LYS A 101 15.14 -3.74 -2.58
CA LYS A 101 16.37 -4.14 -3.26
C LYS A 101 16.54 -5.64 -3.32
N ALA A 102 16.26 -6.33 -2.21
CA ALA A 102 16.33 -7.80 -2.15
C ALA A 102 15.32 -8.45 -3.11
N GLN A 103 14.06 -7.98 -3.12
CA GLN A 103 13.01 -8.56 -3.97
C GLN A 103 13.16 -8.22 -5.46
N LEU A 104 13.59 -7.01 -5.79
CA LEU A 104 13.74 -6.58 -7.18
C LEU A 104 15.00 -7.12 -7.84
N THR A 105 15.97 -7.66 -7.09
CA THR A 105 17.17 -8.24 -7.68
C THR A 105 16.80 -9.44 -8.57
N LYS A 106 17.25 -9.42 -9.82
CA LYS A 106 17.06 -10.54 -10.75
C LYS A 106 17.78 -11.77 -10.21
N ALA A 107 17.06 -12.88 -10.14
CA ALA A 107 17.68 -14.19 -9.94
C ALA A 107 18.58 -14.54 -11.13
N ASP A 108 19.54 -15.46 -10.95
CA ASP A 108 20.54 -15.75 -12.00
C ASP A 108 19.91 -16.30 -13.29
N ASP A 109 18.82 -17.05 -13.17
CA ASP A 109 18.00 -17.53 -14.29
C ASP A 109 17.24 -16.41 -15.01
N ASP A 110 16.90 -15.36 -14.26
CA ASP A 110 16.19 -14.17 -14.71
C ASP A 110 17.11 -13.12 -15.37
N VAL A 111 18.44 -13.17 -15.17
CA VAL A 111 19.38 -12.15 -15.70
C VAL A 111 19.35 -12.08 -17.23
N ALA A 112 19.22 -13.23 -17.90
CA ALA A 112 19.19 -13.30 -19.36
C ALA A 112 17.83 -12.89 -19.96
N MET A 113 16.80 -12.68 -19.13
CA MET A 113 15.49 -12.26 -19.62
C MET A 113 15.53 -10.80 -20.06
N GLU A 114 15.21 -10.58 -21.33
CA GLU A 114 15.02 -9.24 -21.88
C GLU A 114 13.77 -8.60 -21.25
N ASP A 115 13.97 -7.46 -20.59
CA ASP A 115 12.89 -6.77 -19.89
C ASP A 115 12.35 -5.55 -20.64
N GLY A 116 13.14 -4.96 -21.55
CA GLY A 116 12.78 -3.81 -22.39
C GLY A 116 12.22 -2.60 -21.61
N GLY A 117 12.39 -2.58 -20.29
CA GLY A 117 11.72 -1.63 -19.41
C GLY A 117 12.51 -0.34 -19.23
N PRO A 118 11.87 0.77 -18.82
CA PRO A 118 12.57 2.00 -18.46
C PRO A 118 13.71 1.73 -17.46
N LEU A 119 14.80 2.50 -17.59
CA LEU A 119 15.98 2.43 -16.72
C LEU A 119 16.70 1.08 -16.69
N SER A 120 16.49 0.19 -17.68
CA SER A 120 17.17 -1.11 -17.76
C SER A 120 18.70 -0.99 -17.83
N GLN A 121 19.22 0.05 -18.47
CA GLN A 121 20.67 0.28 -18.58
C GLN A 121 21.30 0.73 -17.25
N GLU A 122 20.58 1.54 -16.47
CA GLU A 122 21.03 2.00 -15.15
C GLU A 122 20.88 0.90 -14.09
N TYR A 123 19.87 0.05 -14.25
CA TYR A 123 19.55 -1.04 -13.33
C TYR A 123 19.45 -2.41 -14.05
N PRO A 124 20.56 -2.93 -14.62
CA PRO A 124 20.53 -4.12 -15.47
C PRO A 124 20.18 -5.40 -14.73
N ARG A 125 20.50 -5.45 -13.43
CA ARG A 125 20.29 -6.62 -12.56
C ARG A 125 19.05 -6.51 -11.68
N THR A 126 18.16 -5.55 -11.93
CA THR A 126 16.92 -5.45 -11.15
C THR A 126 15.69 -5.37 -12.03
N TRP A 127 14.61 -5.97 -11.54
CA TRP A 127 13.25 -5.75 -12.01
C TRP A 127 12.76 -4.36 -11.59
N ALA A 128 11.73 -3.87 -12.27
CA ALA A 128 11.13 -2.59 -11.95
C ALA A 128 10.04 -2.71 -10.86
N VAL A 129 9.73 -1.60 -10.20
CA VAL A 129 8.56 -1.45 -9.32
C VAL A 129 7.63 -0.38 -9.86
N LEU A 130 6.33 -0.65 -9.91
CA LEU A 130 5.32 0.36 -10.25
C LEU A 130 4.93 1.14 -8.99
N ALA A 131 4.98 2.47 -9.06
CA ALA A 131 4.65 3.32 -7.91
C ALA A 131 3.73 4.47 -8.30
N ASP A 132 3.10 5.10 -7.30
CA ASP A 132 2.25 6.26 -7.53
C ASP A 132 3.02 7.48 -8.00
N LYS A 133 2.28 8.43 -8.57
CA LYS A 133 2.79 9.77 -8.83
C LYS A 133 3.35 10.43 -7.56
N GLY A 134 2.87 10.08 -6.36
CA GLY A 134 3.43 10.55 -5.08
C GLY A 134 4.90 10.16 -4.82
N TYR A 135 5.44 9.15 -5.49
CA TYR A 135 6.79 8.61 -5.27
C TYR A 135 7.84 9.22 -6.21
N GLN A 136 7.66 10.47 -6.62
CA GLN A 136 8.66 11.16 -7.45
C GLN A 136 10.01 11.20 -6.73
N GLY A 137 11.05 10.70 -7.39
CA GLY A 137 12.40 10.61 -6.83
C GLY A 137 12.80 9.21 -6.36
N LEU A 138 11.87 8.26 -6.29
CA LEU A 138 12.17 6.87 -5.93
C LEU A 138 13.16 6.21 -6.91
N HIS A 139 13.20 6.69 -8.16
CA HIS A 139 14.15 6.26 -9.20
C HIS A 139 15.63 6.46 -8.82
N ARG A 140 15.94 7.24 -7.79
CA ARG A 140 17.33 7.41 -7.29
C ARG A 140 17.83 6.21 -6.48
N HIS A 141 16.90 5.41 -5.95
CA HIS A 141 17.19 4.30 -5.03
C HIS A 141 16.78 2.96 -5.62
N LEU A 142 15.69 2.94 -6.39
CA LEU A 142 15.09 1.74 -6.97
C LEU A 142 14.79 1.97 -8.46
N ARG A 143 14.68 0.90 -9.24
CA ARG A 143 14.20 0.97 -10.62
C ARG A 143 12.68 1.21 -10.65
N ALA A 144 12.27 2.44 -10.36
CA ALA A 144 10.86 2.82 -10.20
C ALA A 144 10.25 3.33 -11.51
N ILE A 145 9.07 2.80 -11.85
CA ILE A 145 8.21 3.31 -12.93
C ILE A 145 7.08 4.11 -12.27
N THR A 146 7.16 5.43 -12.41
CA THR A 146 6.17 6.38 -11.86
C THR A 146 5.53 7.20 -12.97
N PRO A 147 4.26 7.61 -12.83
CA PRO A 147 3.63 8.54 -13.77
C PRO A 147 4.43 9.84 -13.91
N ALA A 148 4.51 10.36 -15.13
CA ALA A 148 5.08 11.66 -15.45
C ALA A 148 4.34 12.77 -14.70
N LYS A 149 5.09 13.69 -14.11
CA LYS A 149 4.54 14.86 -13.44
C LYS A 149 4.39 16.00 -14.43
N ARG A 150 3.22 16.64 -14.40
CA ARG A 150 2.97 17.87 -15.17
C ARG A 150 4.05 18.91 -14.85
N PRO A 151 4.74 19.46 -15.86
CA PRO A 151 5.72 20.51 -15.62
C PRO A 151 5.04 21.81 -15.15
N PRO A 152 5.74 22.67 -14.39
CA PRO A 152 5.20 23.97 -13.99
C PRO A 152 4.75 24.78 -15.21
N GLY A 153 3.49 25.21 -15.24
CA GLY A 153 2.93 26.01 -16.34
C GLY A 153 2.71 25.28 -17.67
N GLY A 154 2.98 23.97 -17.74
CA GLY A 154 2.85 23.20 -18.98
C GLY A 154 1.79 22.10 -18.94
N LEU A 155 1.65 21.39 -20.06
CA LEU A 155 0.85 20.17 -20.19
C LEU A 155 1.77 18.97 -20.31
N LEU A 156 1.25 17.79 -19.97
CA LEU A 156 1.87 16.55 -20.41
C LEU A 156 1.62 16.39 -21.91
N SER A 157 2.59 15.82 -22.61
CA SER A 157 2.38 15.35 -23.98
C SER A 157 1.32 14.24 -24.03
N VAL A 158 0.77 14.01 -25.21
CA VAL A 158 -0.20 12.92 -25.45
C VAL A 158 0.42 11.56 -25.09
N GLU A 159 1.70 11.37 -25.38
CA GLU A 159 2.44 10.14 -25.08
C GLU A 159 2.62 9.94 -23.56
N GLU A 160 3.00 10.98 -22.83
CA GLU A 160 3.12 10.92 -21.36
C GLU A 160 1.77 10.66 -20.69
N MET A 161 0.70 11.26 -21.19
CA MET A 161 -0.65 11.02 -20.67
C MET A 161 -1.08 9.57 -20.91
N ALA A 162 -0.90 9.05 -22.13
CA ALA A 162 -1.17 7.66 -22.45
C ALA A 162 -0.31 6.69 -21.63
N ASN A 163 0.96 7.03 -21.37
CA ASN A 163 1.82 6.24 -20.49
C ASN A 163 1.35 6.27 -19.04
N ASN A 164 0.93 7.43 -18.54
CA ASN A 164 0.35 7.56 -17.20
C ASN A 164 -0.92 6.74 -17.04
N ASP A 165 -1.78 6.70 -18.05
CA ASP A 165 -3.00 5.89 -18.05
C ASP A 165 -2.68 4.39 -18.01
N LYS A 166 -1.65 3.94 -18.74
CA LYS A 166 -1.14 2.57 -18.66
C LYS A 166 -0.63 2.24 -17.25
N ILE A 167 0.12 3.16 -16.62
CA ILE A 167 0.65 2.95 -15.26
C ILE A 167 -0.50 2.88 -14.26
N ALA A 168 -1.48 3.78 -14.39
CA ALA A 168 -2.67 3.77 -13.55
C ALA A 168 -3.46 2.46 -13.73
N SER A 169 -3.67 2.00 -14.96
CA SER A 169 -4.38 0.75 -15.25
C SER A 169 -3.72 -0.46 -14.58
N ASP A 170 -2.40 -0.60 -14.68
CA ASP A 170 -1.68 -1.74 -14.10
C ASP A 170 -1.63 -1.65 -12.56
N ARG A 171 -1.72 -0.45 -11.98
CA ARG A 171 -1.74 -0.23 -10.52
C ARG A 171 -3.13 -0.30 -9.88
N LEU A 172 -4.19 0.12 -10.57
CA LEU A 172 -5.54 0.24 -10.00
C LEU A 172 -6.15 -1.12 -9.65
N SER A 173 -5.88 -2.15 -10.46
CA SER A 173 -6.29 -3.54 -10.19
C SER A 173 -5.81 -4.03 -8.83
N ILE A 174 -4.67 -3.54 -8.37
CA ILE A 174 -4.01 -3.92 -7.12
C ILE A 174 -4.63 -3.20 -5.91
N ILE A 175 -4.83 -1.88 -6.02
CA ILE A 175 -5.32 -1.03 -4.91
C ILE A 175 -6.75 -1.42 -4.51
N VAL A 176 -7.59 -1.77 -5.48
CA VAL A 176 -8.98 -2.21 -5.23
C VAL A 176 -9.01 -3.52 -4.46
N VAL A 177 -8.18 -4.50 -4.83
CA VAL A 177 -8.14 -5.82 -4.16
C VAL A 177 -7.66 -5.68 -2.72
N TYR A 178 -6.58 -4.92 -2.49
CA TYR A 178 -6.07 -4.68 -1.13
C TYR A 178 -7.06 -3.90 -0.26
N SER A 179 -7.64 -2.81 -0.80
CA SER A 179 -8.63 -2.01 -0.08
C SER A 179 -9.88 -2.80 0.30
N ASN A 180 -10.36 -3.69 -0.58
CA ASN A 180 -11.50 -4.56 -0.30
C ASN A 180 -11.16 -5.64 0.74
N SER A 181 -9.92 -6.15 0.73
CA SER A 181 -9.44 -7.06 1.80
C SER A 181 -9.40 -6.38 3.17
N GLN A 182 -9.07 -5.08 3.23
CA GLN A 182 -9.08 -4.32 4.48
C GLN A 182 -10.52 -4.00 4.95
N ARG A 183 -11.45 -3.70 4.03
CA ARG A 183 -12.87 -3.45 4.38
C ARG A 183 -13.61 -4.70 4.86
N THR A 184 -13.34 -5.85 4.25
CA THR A 184 -14.00 -7.13 4.61
C THR A 184 -13.50 -7.72 5.93
N ALA A 185 -12.39 -7.21 6.48
CA ALA A 185 -11.91 -7.52 7.82
C ALA A 185 -12.63 -6.73 8.93
N ILE A 186 -13.60 -5.87 8.59
CA ILE A 186 -14.45 -5.14 9.53
C ILE A 186 -15.78 -5.91 9.66
N PRO A 187 -16.05 -6.63 10.77
CA PRO A 187 -17.33 -7.28 10.95
C PRO A 187 -18.42 -6.22 11.11
N SER A 188 -19.55 -6.43 10.43
CA SER A 188 -20.75 -5.60 10.50
C SER A 188 -21.58 -5.78 11.78
N THR A 189 -21.02 -6.36 12.84
CA THR A 189 -21.73 -6.63 14.08
C THR A 189 -21.01 -5.96 15.24
N GLY A 190 -21.73 -5.02 15.88
CA GLY A 190 -21.28 -4.27 17.04
C GLY A 190 -20.74 -5.18 18.14
N GLY A 191 -19.42 -5.15 18.32
CA GLY A 191 -18.70 -5.85 19.37
C GLY A 191 -17.36 -5.14 19.56
N LEU A 192 -17.26 -4.35 20.62
CA LEU A 192 -16.26 -3.29 20.86
C LEU A 192 -14.84 -3.78 21.21
N ILE A 193 -14.40 -4.96 20.74
CA ILE A 193 -13.14 -5.54 21.22
C ILE A 193 -12.29 -6.30 20.18
N ASP A 194 -12.71 -6.45 18.91
CA ASP A 194 -12.04 -7.44 18.03
C ASP A 194 -11.47 -6.94 16.70
N LEU A 195 -11.30 -5.62 16.51
CA LEU A 195 -10.56 -5.07 15.37
C LEU A 195 -9.09 -4.77 15.70
N PHE A 196 -8.78 -4.51 16.98
CA PHE A 196 -7.41 -4.32 17.44
C PHE A 196 -6.62 -5.65 17.37
N SER A 197 -7.28 -6.79 17.61
CA SER A 197 -6.66 -8.11 17.64
C SER A 197 -6.18 -8.64 16.29
N PHE A 198 -6.81 -8.28 15.16
CA PHE A 198 -6.47 -8.87 13.85
C PHE A 198 -5.24 -8.22 13.21
N LEU A 199 -5.03 -6.92 13.44
CA LEU A 199 -3.84 -6.20 12.95
C LEU A 199 -2.67 -6.21 13.96
N LEU A 200 -2.91 -6.27 15.28
CA LEU A 200 -1.82 -6.46 16.26
C LEU A 200 -1.30 -7.90 16.36
N ARG A 201 -2.02 -8.91 15.85
CA ARG A 201 -1.53 -10.30 15.83
C ARG A 201 -0.36 -10.56 14.89
N GLN A 202 0.01 -9.61 14.03
CA GLN A 202 1.22 -9.73 13.20
C GLN A 202 2.44 -9.01 13.78
N GLU A 203 2.33 -8.25 14.88
CA GLU A 203 3.47 -7.49 15.44
C GLU A 203 3.90 -7.88 16.87
N VAL A 204 3.32 -8.91 17.50
CA VAL A 204 3.78 -9.36 18.83
C VAL A 204 4.29 -10.80 18.79
N SER A 205 5.45 -11.02 18.18
CA SER A 205 6.24 -12.24 18.44
C SER A 205 7.74 -12.03 18.62
N THR A 206 8.25 -10.80 18.61
CA THR A 206 9.70 -10.55 18.83
C THR A 206 9.97 -9.27 19.63
N ILE A 207 9.51 -9.22 20.89
CA ILE A 207 10.14 -8.36 21.90
C ILE A 207 10.40 -9.22 23.14
N PRO A 208 11.67 -9.48 23.53
CA PRO A 208 11.94 -10.17 24.78
C PRO A 208 11.50 -9.28 25.95
N ALA A 209 10.64 -9.85 26.79
CA ALA A 209 10.11 -9.20 27.97
C ALA A 209 11.24 -8.84 28.94
N THR A 210 11.47 -7.54 29.17
CA THR A 210 12.02 -7.06 30.44
C THR A 210 11.30 -5.80 30.92
N SER A 211 10.57 -5.99 32.02
CA SER A 211 10.44 -5.11 33.20
C SER A 211 9.71 -3.75 33.13
N SER A 212 8.48 -3.79 33.67
CA SER A 212 7.96 -2.98 34.81
C SER A 212 7.15 -1.68 34.58
N TYR A 213 6.06 -1.60 35.38
CA TYR A 213 5.09 -0.52 35.64
C TYR A 213 3.97 -0.31 34.58
N GLY A 214 2.67 -0.30 34.89
CA GLY A 214 1.93 -0.40 36.15
C GLY A 214 0.42 -0.49 35.85
N ARG A 215 -0.29 -1.18 36.74
CA ARG A 215 -1.74 -1.48 36.74
C ARG A 215 -2.61 -0.21 36.70
N TRP A 216 -3.64 -0.17 35.83
CA TRP A 216 -4.80 0.72 36.00
C TRP A 216 -6.13 -0.02 35.79
N SER A 217 -7.01 0.22 36.75
CA SER A 217 -8.31 -0.39 37.00
C SER A 217 -9.46 0.30 36.25
N SER A 218 -10.52 -0.47 36.04
CA SER A 218 -11.83 -0.12 35.48
C SER A 218 -12.51 1.11 36.10
N GLY A 219 -13.12 1.96 35.25
CA GLY A 219 -14.06 3.02 35.64
C GLY A 219 -14.83 3.56 34.43
N ILE A 220 -16.14 3.41 34.45
CA ILE A 220 -17.14 3.74 33.40
C ILE A 220 -17.47 5.24 33.39
N GLN A 221 -17.65 5.86 32.21
CA GLN A 221 -18.84 6.67 31.91
C GLN A 221 -19.03 6.92 30.40
N ALA A 222 -20.00 6.22 29.84
CA ALA A 222 -20.58 6.53 28.53
C ALA A 222 -21.40 7.84 28.65
N ARG A 223 -21.22 8.74 27.68
CA ARG A 223 -22.17 9.81 27.41
C ARG A 223 -22.73 9.59 26.00
N GLU A 224 -23.97 9.16 25.94
CA GLU A 224 -24.78 9.11 24.73
C GLU A 224 -25.20 10.52 24.29
N SER A 225 -25.29 10.74 22.98
CA SER A 225 -26.15 11.74 22.35
C SER A 225 -26.34 11.39 20.86
N PRO A 226 -27.49 11.77 20.24
CA PRO A 226 -28.38 10.81 19.59
C PRO A 226 -28.25 10.70 18.05
N MET A 227 -28.74 9.56 17.55
CA MET A 227 -28.92 9.22 16.14
C MET A 227 -29.87 10.16 15.36
N SER A 228 -29.57 10.36 14.08
CA SER A 228 -30.49 10.38 12.91
C SER A 228 -29.63 10.62 11.66
N THR A 229 -29.77 10.03 10.48
CA THR A 229 -30.71 9.08 9.87
C THR A 229 -30.01 8.43 8.67
N VAL A 230 -30.24 7.14 8.47
CA VAL A 230 -29.82 6.31 7.34
C VAL A 230 -30.64 6.65 6.09
N TRP A 231 -30.01 6.72 4.92
CA TRP A 231 -30.64 6.33 3.64
C TRP A 231 -29.66 5.50 2.82
N LEU A 232 -30.12 4.32 2.42
CA LEU A 232 -29.41 3.33 1.62
C LEU A 232 -30.20 3.12 0.31
N SER A 233 -29.48 3.21 -0.81
CA SER A 233 -29.71 2.63 -2.14
C SER A 233 -30.96 2.95 -2.96
N THR A 234 -30.74 3.27 -4.24
CA THR A 234 -31.22 2.45 -5.38
C THR A 234 -30.34 2.64 -6.62
N LEU A 235 -30.07 1.52 -7.30
CA LEU A 235 -29.53 1.38 -8.66
C LEU A 235 -30.54 1.91 -9.70
N GLY A 236 -30.05 2.24 -10.90
CA GLY A 236 -30.83 2.16 -12.14
C GLY A 236 -30.69 3.33 -13.10
N ASP A 237 -29.80 3.14 -14.08
CA ASP A 237 -29.96 3.40 -15.52
C ASP A 237 -30.56 4.70 -16.11
N THR A 238 -30.04 4.97 -17.32
CA THR A 238 -30.57 5.73 -18.47
C THR A 238 -30.40 7.26 -18.55
N ALA A 239 -29.37 7.66 -19.31
CA ALA A 239 -29.41 8.30 -20.64
C ALA A 239 -30.27 9.55 -20.93
N TYR A 240 -29.68 10.42 -21.78
CA TYR A 240 -30.22 11.61 -22.50
C TYR A 240 -30.45 12.84 -21.59
N LEU A 241 -29.93 14.04 -21.83
CA LEU A 241 -29.39 14.78 -22.99
C LEU A 241 -28.16 15.62 -22.56
#